data_AF-A0A3P9IWV6-F1
#
_entry.id   AF-A0A3P9IWV6-F1
#
_cell.length_a   1.000
_cell.length_b   1.000
_cell.length_c   1.000
_cell.angle_alpha   90.00
_cell.angle_beta   90.00
_cell.angle_gamma   90.00
#
_symmetry.space_group_name_H-M   'P 1'
#
loop_
_entity.id
_entity.type
_entity.pdbx_description
1 polymer ?
#
loop_
_entity_poly.entity_id
_entity_poly.type
_entity_poly.pdbx_seq_one_letter_code
_entity_poly.pdbx_strand_id
1 'polypeptide(L)'
;MFPVKFSLFLLLIFPMCTFEMCTDGTPQECQDAEFVPGSNLAGEGFDISSMERKGAFVLDMNQWKRENKSCTLCTNPYMDNRRQKLPLSVVDWRAKHSCSSKVSSQIYKSSESLVESTTSSVQNNWKVGLSIPLTADLMLAGSHSKVAGYSMEKTKSDKFSFTTQGLSCEYYRLASVLKHPQLHSPATLMTGMDLCDFCGCYFVGKFLFFFSPMSGHGLRSIW
;
A
#
# COMPACT_ATOMS: atom_id res chain seq x y z
N MET A 1 59.94 -16.18 -24.35
CA MET A 1 59.59 -16.91 -23.11
C MET A 1 59.20 -15.89 -22.06
N PHE A 2 57.91 -15.54 -21.98
CA PHE A 2 57.33 -14.72 -20.91
C PHE A 2 56.09 -15.46 -20.43
N PRO A 3 56.03 -15.89 -19.15
CA PRO A 3 54.91 -16.69 -18.68
C PRO A 3 53.72 -15.76 -18.45
N VAL A 4 52.67 -15.93 -19.25
CA VAL A 4 51.34 -15.37 -19.00
C VAL A 4 50.75 -16.14 -17.82
N LYS A 5 51.03 -15.70 -16.59
CA LYS A 5 50.25 -16.13 -15.43
C LYS A 5 48.90 -15.43 -15.51
N PHE A 6 47.99 -16.11 -16.20
CA PHE A 6 46.56 -15.84 -16.23
C PHE A 6 46.08 -15.65 -14.79
N SER A 7 45.79 -14.41 -14.43
CA SER A 7 45.23 -14.03 -13.13
C SER A 7 43.81 -14.60 -13.05
N LEU A 8 43.71 -15.87 -12.68
CA LEU A 8 42.45 -16.60 -12.46
C LEU A 8 41.71 -16.10 -11.20
N PHE A 9 42.27 -15.11 -10.48
CA PHE A 9 41.75 -14.65 -9.20
C PHE A 9 40.79 -13.46 -9.31
N LEU A 10 40.59 -12.90 -10.51
CA LEU A 10 39.76 -11.70 -10.73
C LEU A 10 38.32 -12.00 -11.20
N LEU A 11 37.80 -13.20 -10.94
CA LEU A 11 36.41 -13.58 -11.27
C LEU A 11 35.51 -13.78 -10.04
N LEU A 12 36.03 -13.59 -8.81
CA LEU A 12 35.29 -13.82 -7.55
C LEU A 12 34.72 -12.54 -6.91
N ILE A 13 34.80 -11.39 -7.58
CA ILE A 13 34.28 -10.11 -7.09
C ILE A 13 33.27 -9.53 -8.08
N PHE A 14 32.36 -10.35 -8.60
CA PHE A 14 31.07 -9.80 -8.98
C PHE A 14 30.22 -9.84 -7.71
N PRO A 15 29.78 -8.68 -7.16
CA PRO A 15 28.73 -8.71 -6.17
C PRO A 15 27.60 -9.48 -6.82
N MET A 16 27.31 -10.68 -6.31
CA MET A 16 26.12 -11.41 -6.68
C MET A 16 25.00 -10.40 -6.45
N CYS A 17 24.43 -9.87 -7.52
CA CYS A 17 23.20 -9.11 -7.42
C CYS A 17 22.24 -10.10 -6.77
N THR A 18 22.02 -9.95 -5.47
CA THR A 18 20.89 -10.56 -4.78
C THR A 18 19.69 -9.81 -5.34
N PHE A 19 19.32 -10.13 -6.58
CA PHE A 19 17.97 -9.91 -7.03
C PHE A 19 17.13 -10.59 -5.96
N GLU A 20 16.21 -9.85 -5.35
CA GLU A 20 15.23 -10.47 -4.49
C GLU A 20 14.40 -11.40 -5.37
N MET A 21 14.79 -12.67 -5.39
CA MET A 21 14.22 -13.65 -6.29
C MET A 21 12.97 -14.21 -5.64
N CYS A 22 11.83 -13.62 -5.96
CA CYS A 22 10.57 -14.36 -5.87
C CYS A 22 10.65 -15.54 -6.85
N THR A 23 10.40 -16.74 -6.34
CA THR A 23 10.51 -18.00 -7.09
C THR A 23 9.30 -18.87 -6.79
N ASP A 24 9.06 -19.86 -7.65
CA ASP A 24 7.99 -20.82 -7.41
C ASP A 24 8.40 -21.79 -6.30
N GLY A 25 7.54 -21.94 -5.30
CA GLY A 25 7.71 -22.88 -4.19
C GLY A 25 7.04 -24.23 -4.46
N THR A 26 7.56 -25.28 -3.83
CA THR A 26 6.89 -26.59 -3.79
C THR A 26 5.61 -26.54 -2.95
N PRO A 27 4.65 -27.48 -3.14
CA PRO A 27 3.41 -27.48 -2.36
C PRO A 27 3.59 -27.55 -0.83
N GLN A 28 4.69 -28.14 -0.35
CA GLN A 28 5.01 -28.21 1.07
C GLN A 28 5.55 -26.86 1.57
N GLU A 29 6.57 -26.30 0.90
CA GLU A 29 7.12 -24.99 1.25
C GLU A 29 6.04 -23.90 1.27
N CYS A 30 5.08 -23.96 0.34
CA CYS A 30 3.99 -23.01 0.27
C CYS A 30 2.95 -23.13 1.41
N GLN A 31 2.78 -24.34 1.96
CA GLN A 31 1.92 -24.54 3.12
C GLN A 31 2.58 -23.97 4.37
N ASP A 32 3.87 -24.25 4.55
CA ASP A 32 4.64 -23.88 5.73
C ASP A 32 5.01 -22.39 5.76
N ALA A 33 5.13 -21.74 4.59
CA ALA A 33 5.48 -20.33 4.50
C ALA A 33 4.37 -19.39 4.99
N GLU A 34 4.75 -18.37 5.74
CA GLU A 34 3.90 -17.24 6.12
C GLU A 34 3.73 -16.26 4.95
N PHE A 35 2.70 -15.42 4.98
CA PHE A 35 2.54 -14.34 4.01
C PHE A 35 3.56 -13.23 4.22
N VAL A 36 3.92 -12.53 3.14
CA VAL A 36 4.73 -11.30 3.28
C VAL A 36 3.98 -10.24 4.09
N PRO A 37 4.68 -9.45 4.92
CA PRO A 37 4.07 -8.42 5.75
C PRO A 37 3.29 -7.40 4.92
N GLY A 38 2.10 -7.02 5.41
CA GLY A 38 1.26 -5.99 4.80
C GLY A 38 0.63 -6.38 3.45
N SER A 39 0.74 -7.63 3.01
CA SER A 39 0.13 -8.10 1.75
C SER A 39 -1.39 -7.91 1.72
N ASN A 40 -2.08 -8.05 2.85
CA ASN A 40 -3.52 -7.87 2.96
C ASN A 40 -3.98 -6.41 2.72
N LEU A 41 -3.11 -5.42 2.92
CA LEU A 41 -3.45 -4.00 2.77
C LEU A 41 -3.90 -3.66 1.35
N ALA A 42 -3.36 -4.37 0.34
CA ALA A 42 -3.72 -4.14 -1.06
C ALA A 42 -5.16 -4.54 -1.41
N GLY A 43 -5.82 -5.37 -0.58
CA GLY A 43 -7.19 -5.82 -0.81
C GLY A 43 -8.23 -5.17 0.11
N GLU A 44 -7.79 -4.36 1.08
CA GLU A 44 -8.67 -3.78 2.10
C GLU A 44 -9.31 -2.48 1.62
N GLY A 45 -10.61 -2.33 1.85
CA GLY A 45 -11.35 -1.12 1.57
C GLY A 45 -10.88 0.05 2.43
N PHE A 46 -10.84 1.23 1.84
CA PHE A 46 -10.43 2.46 2.51
C PHE A 46 -11.46 3.56 2.25
N ASP A 47 -11.86 4.25 3.32
CA ASP A 47 -12.77 5.38 3.25
C ASP A 47 -11.98 6.67 3.04
N ILE A 48 -12.15 7.29 1.87
CA ILE A 48 -11.46 8.54 1.54
C ILE A 48 -11.93 9.71 2.42
N SER A 49 -13.16 9.69 2.92
CA SER A 49 -13.71 10.79 3.70
C SER A 49 -13.20 10.79 5.15
N SER A 50 -13.10 9.62 5.77
CA SER A 50 -12.55 9.48 7.12
C SER A 50 -11.02 9.25 7.13
N MET A 51 -10.44 8.91 5.97
CA MET A 51 -9.03 8.48 5.84
C MET A 51 -8.72 7.23 6.68
N GLU A 52 -9.68 6.31 6.76
CA GLU A 52 -9.56 5.09 7.56
C GLU A 52 -9.80 3.83 6.75
N ARG A 53 -9.09 2.77 7.15
CA ARG A 53 -9.31 1.41 6.67
C ARG A 53 -10.65 0.87 7.20
N LYS A 54 -11.39 0.15 6.35
CA LYS A 54 -12.70 -0.41 6.72
C LYS A 54 -12.63 -1.81 7.33
N GLY A 55 -11.50 -2.52 7.24
CA GLY A 55 -11.42 -3.93 7.66
C GLY A 55 -12.25 -4.89 6.79
N ALA A 56 -12.87 -4.39 5.71
CA ALA A 56 -13.60 -5.17 4.72
C ALA A 56 -12.70 -5.36 3.49
N PHE A 57 -12.67 -6.57 2.94
CA PHE A 57 -11.76 -6.93 1.85
C PHE A 57 -12.51 -7.13 0.55
N VAL A 58 -12.03 -6.45 -0.49
CA VAL A 58 -12.57 -6.51 -1.85
C VAL A 58 -11.88 -7.62 -2.62
N LEU A 59 -10.57 -7.74 -2.41
CA LEU A 59 -9.75 -8.81 -2.99
C LEU A 59 -9.60 -9.95 -2.01
N ASP A 60 -9.62 -11.16 -2.53
CA ASP A 60 -9.21 -12.33 -1.77
C ASP A 60 -7.68 -12.37 -1.68
N MET A 61 -7.17 -11.85 -0.58
CA MET A 61 -5.74 -11.84 -0.26
C MET A 61 -5.25 -13.16 0.38
N ASN A 62 -6.15 -14.12 0.62
CA ASN A 62 -5.82 -15.40 1.22
C ASN A 62 -5.52 -16.48 0.17
N GLN A 63 -5.88 -16.26 -1.09
CA GLN A 63 -5.51 -17.18 -2.16
C GLN A 63 -4.05 -16.99 -2.56
N TRP A 64 -3.26 -18.04 -2.37
CA TRP A 64 -1.83 -18.09 -2.73
C TRP A 64 -1.51 -19.28 -3.66
N LYS A 65 -2.42 -20.24 -3.75
CA LYS A 65 -2.19 -21.54 -4.39
C LYS A 65 -2.59 -21.49 -5.86
N ARG A 66 -1.67 -21.81 -6.76
CA ARG A 66 -1.93 -21.99 -8.20
C ARG A 66 -2.53 -23.38 -8.50
N GLU A 67 -2.98 -23.60 -9.73
CA GLU A 67 -3.61 -24.86 -10.16
C GLU A 67 -2.71 -26.09 -9.93
N ASN A 68 -1.40 -25.94 -10.16
CA ASN A 68 -0.38 -26.96 -9.90
C ASN A 68 -0.02 -27.14 -8.42
N LYS A 69 -0.77 -26.51 -7.51
CA LYS A 69 -0.54 -26.48 -6.05
C LYS A 69 0.73 -25.75 -5.61
N SER A 70 1.44 -25.06 -6.52
CA SER A 70 2.58 -24.21 -6.19
C SER A 70 2.13 -22.80 -5.76
N CYS A 71 3.09 -21.98 -5.34
CA CYS A 71 2.89 -20.57 -4.97
C CYS A 71 4.14 -19.75 -5.30
N THR A 72 4.03 -18.42 -5.26
CA THR A 72 5.20 -17.54 -5.30
C THR A 72 5.74 -17.33 -3.89
N LEU A 73 7.01 -17.65 -3.69
CA LEU A 73 7.76 -17.44 -2.47
C LEU A 73 8.87 -16.41 -2.70
N CYS A 74 8.90 -15.36 -1.90
CA CYS A 74 9.92 -14.33 -1.91
C CYS A 74 10.77 -14.40 -0.63
N THR A 75 12.06 -14.18 -0.77
CA THR A 75 12.98 -14.12 0.37
C THR A 75 12.91 -12.74 1.01
N ASN A 76 12.64 -12.66 2.31
CA ASN A 76 12.59 -11.40 3.05
C ASN A 76 13.89 -11.16 3.84
N PRO A 77 14.78 -10.25 3.38
CA PRO A 77 16.04 -9.97 4.08
C PRO A 77 15.86 -9.28 5.43
N TYR A 78 14.69 -8.68 5.70
CA TYR A 78 14.39 -8.02 6.97
C TYR A 78 13.81 -8.98 8.03
N MET A 79 13.61 -10.25 7.67
CA MET A 79 13.10 -11.30 8.57
C MET A 79 13.95 -12.57 8.43
N ASP A 80 15.25 -12.48 8.73
CA ASP A 80 16.20 -13.61 8.71
C ASP A 80 16.26 -14.37 7.37
N ASN A 81 16.04 -13.69 6.24
CA ASN A 81 15.93 -14.32 4.91
C ASN A 81 14.85 -15.42 4.84
N ARG A 82 13.78 -15.32 5.65
CA ARG A 82 12.64 -16.24 5.57
C ARG A 82 12.00 -16.17 4.19
N ARG A 83 11.63 -17.33 3.67
CA ARG A 83 10.80 -17.43 2.46
C ARG A 83 9.34 -17.24 2.85
N GLN A 84 8.72 -16.21 2.28
CA GLN A 84 7.34 -15.83 2.56
C GLN A 84 6.51 -15.86 1.27
N LYS A 85 5.26 -16.28 1.36
CA LYS A 85 4.37 -16.42 0.20
C LYS A 85 3.63 -15.13 -0.13
N LEU A 86 3.36 -14.96 -1.42
CA LEU A 86 2.52 -13.88 -1.93
C LEU A 86 1.09 -14.37 -2.17
N PRO A 87 0.07 -13.51 -1.93
CA PRO A 87 -1.24 -13.70 -2.52
C PRO A 87 -1.16 -13.69 -4.05
N LEU A 88 -2.03 -14.46 -4.71
CA LEU A 88 -2.13 -14.50 -6.18
C LEU A 88 -2.42 -13.12 -6.75
N SER A 89 -3.25 -12.33 -6.07
CA SER A 89 -3.66 -11.00 -6.51
C SER A 89 -2.52 -9.97 -6.48
N VAL A 90 -1.36 -10.28 -5.89
CA VAL A 90 -0.23 -9.37 -5.71
C VAL A 90 0.92 -9.75 -6.64
N VAL A 91 1.52 -8.74 -7.29
CA VAL A 91 2.73 -8.92 -8.10
C VAL A 91 3.84 -7.96 -7.69
N ASP A 92 5.07 -8.30 -8.09
CA ASP A 92 6.26 -7.46 -7.92
C ASP A 92 6.49 -6.98 -6.48
N TRP A 93 6.30 -7.88 -5.51
CA TRP A 93 6.73 -7.62 -4.14
C TRP A 93 8.25 -7.49 -4.09
N ARG A 94 8.73 -6.46 -3.40
CA ARG A 94 10.14 -6.22 -3.15
C ARG A 94 10.33 -5.69 -1.74
N ALA A 95 11.25 -6.27 -1.00
CA ALA A 95 11.88 -5.59 0.12
C ALA A 95 12.72 -4.43 -0.45
N LYS A 96 12.41 -3.24 0.05
CA LYS A 96 13.03 -1.98 -0.33
C LYS A 96 13.27 -1.23 0.95
N HIS A 97 14.52 -0.94 1.29
CA HIS A 97 14.84 -0.11 2.45
C HIS A 97 15.14 1.32 2.00
N SER A 98 14.22 2.24 2.27
CA SER A 98 14.38 3.67 1.97
C SER A 98 13.87 4.50 3.14
N CYS A 99 14.79 4.83 4.05
CA CYS A 99 14.51 5.57 5.27
C CYS A 99 15.18 6.93 5.25
N SER A 100 14.43 7.98 5.54
CA SER A 100 14.97 9.33 5.74
C SER A 100 15.34 9.51 7.21
N SER A 101 16.58 9.90 7.49
CA SER A 101 17.01 10.34 8.83
C SER A 101 16.56 11.77 9.16
N LYS A 102 15.85 12.43 8.25
CA LYS A 102 15.32 13.79 8.43
C LYS A 102 13.88 13.74 8.92
N VAL A 103 13.57 14.58 9.92
CA VAL A 103 12.20 14.88 10.35
C VAL A 103 11.59 15.89 9.37
N SER A 104 10.48 15.54 8.74
CA SER A 104 9.66 16.51 8.02
C SER A 104 8.83 17.30 9.02
N SER A 105 8.81 18.64 8.89
CA SER A 105 8.01 19.51 9.74
C SER A 105 7.32 20.55 8.87
N GLN A 106 6.01 20.73 9.03
CA GLN A 106 5.23 21.72 8.29
C GLN A 106 4.24 22.43 9.20
N ILE A 107 4.06 23.73 8.98
CA ILE A 107 3.13 24.57 9.75
C ILE A 107 1.96 24.97 8.85
N TYR A 108 0.75 24.78 9.35
CA TYR A 108 -0.52 25.08 8.69
C TYR A 108 -1.25 26.16 9.46
N LYS A 109 -1.69 27.20 8.74
CA LYS A 109 -2.38 28.35 9.33
C LYS A 109 -3.89 28.15 9.42
N SER A 110 -4.42 27.07 8.84
CA SER A 110 -5.85 26.76 8.83
C SER A 110 -6.11 25.26 8.88
N SER A 111 -7.30 24.88 9.34
CA SER A 111 -7.80 23.50 9.33
C SER A 111 -7.79 22.89 7.94
N GLU A 112 -8.19 23.67 6.93
CA GLU A 112 -8.32 23.22 5.54
C GLU A 112 -6.96 22.82 4.97
N SER A 113 -5.95 23.67 5.14
CA SER A 113 -4.59 23.39 4.67
C SER A 113 -3.97 22.17 5.36
N LEU A 114 -4.27 21.94 6.64
CA LEU A 114 -3.83 20.76 7.37
C LEU A 114 -4.50 19.49 6.83
N VAL A 115 -5.82 19.52 6.63
CA VAL A 115 -6.57 18.37 6.10
C VAL A 115 -6.13 18.05 4.68
N GLU A 116 -5.99 19.05 3.82
CA GLU A 116 -5.51 18.88 2.45
C GLU A 116 -4.14 18.21 2.41
N SER A 117 -3.20 18.63 3.26
CA SER A 117 -1.87 18.00 3.36
C SER A 117 -1.94 16.52 3.74
N THR A 118 -2.91 16.14 4.58
CA THR A 118 -3.11 14.74 4.98
C THR A 118 -3.62 13.91 3.80
N THR A 119 -4.52 14.48 3.00
CA THR A 119 -5.09 13.83 1.81
C THR A 119 -4.10 13.71 0.65
N SER A 120 -3.09 14.58 0.55
CA SER A 120 -2.05 14.51 -0.50
C SER A 120 -1.19 13.24 -0.45
N SER A 121 -1.26 12.47 0.64
CA SER A 121 -0.60 11.16 0.75
C SER A 121 -1.23 10.09 -0.17
N VAL A 122 -2.41 10.37 -0.71
CA VAL A 122 -3.10 9.53 -1.70
C VAL A 122 -2.47 9.75 -3.08
N GLN A 123 -1.71 8.76 -3.56
CA GLN A 123 -0.91 8.89 -4.78
C GLN A 123 -1.71 8.67 -6.08
N ASN A 124 -2.89 8.03 -6.02
CA ASN A 124 -3.72 7.75 -7.20
C ASN A 124 -4.81 8.80 -7.41
N ASN A 125 -5.31 8.90 -8.65
CA ASN A 125 -6.48 9.73 -8.93
C ASN A 125 -7.76 9.01 -8.49
N TRP A 126 -8.04 9.09 -7.20
CA TRP A 126 -9.18 8.42 -6.59
C TRP A 126 -10.54 8.93 -7.06
N LYS A 127 -10.58 10.11 -7.70
CA LYS A 127 -11.79 10.74 -8.23
C LYS A 127 -12.24 10.11 -9.57
N VAL A 128 -11.39 9.35 -10.25
CA VAL A 128 -11.72 8.75 -11.56
C VAL A 128 -12.90 7.79 -11.42
N GLY A 129 -13.91 7.96 -12.27
CA GLY A 129 -15.10 7.11 -12.29
C GLY A 129 -16.11 7.40 -11.17
N LEU A 130 -15.83 8.36 -10.28
CA LEU A 130 -16.80 8.86 -9.32
C LEU A 130 -17.50 10.10 -9.90
N SER A 131 -18.83 10.06 -9.95
CA SER A 131 -19.65 11.23 -10.27
C SER A 131 -19.73 12.14 -9.05
N ILE A 132 -18.67 12.92 -8.78
CA ILE A 132 -18.62 13.89 -7.69
C ILE A 132 -19.15 15.23 -8.21
N PRO A 133 -20.26 15.78 -7.67
CA PRO A 133 -20.73 17.11 -8.04
C PRO A 133 -19.64 18.15 -7.76
N LEU A 134 -19.46 19.13 -8.65
CA LEU A 134 -18.47 20.21 -8.48
C LEU A 134 -18.65 20.99 -7.16
N THR A 135 -19.87 21.07 -6.64
CA THR A 135 -20.19 21.67 -5.33
C THR A 135 -19.77 20.81 -4.13
N ALA A 136 -19.60 19.50 -4.32
CA ALA A 136 -19.10 18.55 -3.32
C ALA A 136 -17.59 18.28 -3.44
N ASP A 137 -16.92 18.85 -4.45
CA ASP A 137 -15.47 18.68 -4.65
C ASP A 137 -14.62 19.47 -3.66
N LEU A 138 -15.25 20.42 -2.94
CA LEU A 138 -14.59 21.17 -1.88
C LEU A 138 -14.42 20.27 -0.65
N MET A 139 -13.24 19.64 -0.55
CA MET A 139 -12.75 18.90 0.63
C MET A 139 -13.48 17.58 0.97
N LEU A 140 -13.95 16.82 -0.02
CA LEU A 140 -14.55 15.48 0.26
C LEU A 140 -13.55 14.55 0.97
N ALA A 141 -12.31 14.48 0.48
CA ALA A 141 -11.26 13.68 1.09
C ALA A 141 -10.89 14.25 2.47
N GLY A 142 -10.82 13.39 3.48
CA GLY A 142 -10.44 13.77 4.83
C GLY A 142 -11.46 14.63 5.60
N SER A 143 -12.62 14.97 5.02
CA SER A 143 -13.68 15.77 5.67
C SER A 143 -14.13 15.24 7.03
N HIS A 144 -14.21 13.92 7.17
CA HIS A 144 -14.62 13.22 8.39
C HIS A 144 -13.44 12.57 9.12
N SER A 145 -12.21 12.95 8.78
CA SER A 145 -11.02 12.41 9.43
C SER A 145 -10.86 12.93 10.86
N LYS A 146 -10.12 12.18 11.69
CA LYS A 146 -9.75 12.61 13.04
C LYS A 146 -9.00 13.95 13.04
N VAL A 147 -8.17 14.19 12.02
CA VAL A 147 -7.43 15.45 11.84
C VAL A 147 -8.39 16.61 11.53
N ALA A 148 -9.39 16.38 10.67
CA ALA A 148 -10.44 17.37 10.41
C ALA A 148 -11.25 17.68 11.66
N GLY A 149 -11.71 16.66 12.38
CA GLY A 149 -12.44 16.83 13.65
C GLY A 149 -11.64 17.64 14.67
N TYR A 150 -10.39 17.24 14.92
CA TYR A 150 -9.49 17.91 15.86
C TYR A 150 -9.23 19.38 15.47
N SER A 151 -8.84 19.64 14.22
CA SER A 151 -8.49 20.99 13.78
C SER A 151 -9.70 21.93 13.75
N MET A 152 -10.87 21.40 13.40
CA MET A 152 -12.12 22.15 13.41
C MET A 152 -12.56 22.50 14.84
N GLU A 153 -12.43 21.57 15.80
CA GLU A 153 -12.72 21.82 17.22
C GLU A 153 -11.84 22.94 17.79
N LYS A 154 -10.53 22.91 17.51
CA LYS A 154 -9.61 23.96 17.94
C LYS A 154 -9.93 25.31 17.30
N THR A 155 -10.15 25.34 15.99
CA THR A 155 -10.41 26.58 15.24
C THR A 155 -11.75 27.24 15.61
N LYS A 156 -12.74 26.46 16.07
CA LYS A 156 -13.99 27.00 16.63
C LYS A 156 -13.79 27.72 17.97
N SER A 157 -12.75 27.36 18.71
CA SER A 157 -12.51 27.86 20.05
C SER A 157 -11.65 29.12 20.05
N ASP A 158 -10.62 29.18 19.19
CA ASP A 158 -9.74 30.33 19.02
C ASP A 158 -8.98 30.25 17.70
N LYS A 159 -8.11 31.23 17.42
CA LYS A 159 -7.18 31.22 16.30
C LYS A 159 -5.99 30.30 16.59
N PHE A 160 -5.96 29.16 15.92
CA PHE A 160 -4.87 28.19 16.01
C PHE A 160 -3.99 28.15 14.75
N SER A 161 -2.78 27.63 14.93
CA SER A 161 -1.95 27.11 13.84
C SER A 161 -1.52 25.70 14.21
N PHE A 162 -1.36 24.85 13.21
CA PHE A 162 -1.08 23.44 13.38
C PHE A 162 0.33 23.14 12.89
N THR A 163 1.02 22.20 13.53
CA THR A 163 2.33 21.73 13.09
C THR A 163 2.28 20.23 12.94
N THR A 164 2.70 19.70 11.78
CA THR A 164 2.89 18.27 11.58
C THR A 164 4.37 17.94 11.66
N GLN A 165 4.68 16.78 12.22
CA GLN A 165 6.03 16.23 12.25
C GLN A 165 5.98 14.77 11.82
N GLY A 166 6.85 14.38 10.88
CA GLY A 166 6.83 13.06 10.28
C GLY A 166 8.22 12.49 10.04
N LEU A 167 8.28 11.16 10.05
CA LEU A 167 9.41 10.37 9.59
C LEU A 167 8.91 9.46 8.47
N SER A 168 9.76 9.21 7.47
CA SER A 168 9.40 8.37 6.32
C SER A 168 10.42 7.25 6.16
N CYS A 169 9.90 6.02 6.21
CA CYS A 169 10.64 4.78 6.04
C CYS A 169 9.79 3.83 5.21
N GLU A 170 10.26 3.49 4.00
CA GLU A 170 9.67 2.42 3.20
C GLU A 170 10.51 1.16 3.43
N TYR A 171 9.82 0.04 3.72
CA TYR A 171 10.44 -1.29 3.89
C TYR A 171 10.03 -2.27 2.78
N TYR A 172 8.83 -2.12 2.25
CA TYR A 172 8.31 -3.02 1.23
C TYR A 172 7.60 -2.21 0.16
N ARG A 173 7.71 -2.67 -1.09
CA ARG A 173 6.96 -2.16 -2.23
C ARG A 173 6.17 -3.31 -2.83
N LEU A 174 4.89 -3.07 -3.05
CA LEU A 174 3.99 -3.92 -3.83
C LEU A 174 3.70 -3.12 -5.10
N ALA A 175 4.15 -3.60 -6.28
CA ALA A 175 4.08 -2.76 -7.46
C ALA A 175 2.67 -2.71 -8.09
N SER A 176 1.88 -3.79 -8.00
CA SER A 176 0.54 -3.84 -8.59
C SER A 176 -0.33 -4.97 -8.04
N VAL A 177 -1.65 -4.80 -8.22
CA VAL A 177 -2.62 -5.90 -8.21
C VAL A 177 -2.70 -6.49 -9.63
N LEU A 178 -2.92 -7.81 -9.76
CA LEU A 178 -3.19 -8.43 -11.06
C LEU A 178 -4.35 -7.72 -11.79
N LYS A 179 -4.32 -7.71 -13.12
CA LYS A 179 -5.40 -7.12 -13.95
C LYS A 179 -6.78 -7.74 -13.68
N HIS A 180 -6.81 -9.01 -13.29
CA HIS A 180 -8.03 -9.74 -12.91
C HIS A 180 -7.78 -10.43 -11.57
N PRO A 181 -7.88 -9.68 -10.46
CA PRO A 181 -7.66 -10.25 -9.14
C PRO A 181 -8.88 -11.06 -8.71
N GLN A 182 -8.64 -12.03 -7.84
CA GLN A 182 -9.72 -12.79 -7.24
C GLN A 182 -10.45 -11.90 -6.23
N LEU A 183 -11.77 -11.80 -6.39
CA LEU A 183 -12.62 -11.03 -5.50
C LEU A 183 -13.03 -11.85 -4.28
N HIS A 184 -13.20 -11.17 -3.15
CA HIS A 184 -13.87 -11.76 -2.00
C HIS A 184 -15.36 -11.98 -2.31
N SER A 185 -15.99 -13.00 -1.70
CA SER A 185 -17.35 -13.44 -2.06
C SER A 185 -18.40 -12.31 -2.08
N PRO A 186 -19.47 -12.44 -2.90
CA PRO A 186 -20.41 -11.34 -3.19
C PRO A 186 -21.23 -10.82 -2.01
N ALA A 187 -21.21 -11.49 -0.84
CA ALA A 187 -21.83 -10.96 0.38
C ALA A 187 -21.21 -9.62 0.83
N THR A 188 -19.97 -9.33 0.43
CA THR A 188 -19.28 -8.05 0.75
C THR A 188 -19.60 -6.95 -0.28
N LEU A 189 -20.14 -7.32 -1.45
CA LEU A 189 -20.48 -6.38 -2.54
C LEU A 189 -21.88 -5.76 -2.36
N MET A 190 -22.75 -6.35 -1.53
CA MET A 190 -24.16 -5.96 -1.39
C MET A 190 -24.42 -4.65 -0.62
N THR A 191 -23.42 -3.99 -0.04
CA THR A 191 -23.62 -2.69 0.62
C THR A 191 -23.38 -1.47 -0.29
N GLY A 192 -23.17 -1.67 -1.60
CA GLY A 192 -22.93 -0.56 -2.56
C GLY A 192 -23.47 -0.76 -3.98
N MET A 193 -24.28 -1.80 -4.19
CA MET A 193 -24.92 -2.09 -5.47
C MET A 193 -26.32 -1.47 -5.52
N ASP A 194 -26.37 -0.16 -5.68
CA ASP A 194 -27.41 0.47 -6.50
C ASP A 194 -26.70 1.37 -7.52
N LEU A 195 -27.18 1.27 -8.76
CA LEU A 195 -26.67 1.87 -10.00
C LEU A 195 -25.34 1.28 -10.53
N CYS A 196 -25.48 0.44 -11.57
CA CYS A 196 -25.03 0.74 -12.93
C CYS A 196 -25.56 -0.33 -13.91
N ASP A 197 -26.57 0.04 -14.70
CA ASP A 197 -26.91 -0.63 -15.96
C ASP A 197 -26.31 0.19 -17.11
N PHE A 198 -25.73 -0.52 -18.09
CA PHE A 198 -25.23 -0.02 -19.39
C PHE A 198 -24.02 0.94 -19.41
N CYS A 199 -22.80 0.38 -19.50
CA CYS A 199 -21.95 0.42 -20.70
C CYS A 199 -20.57 -0.17 -20.40
N GLY A 200 -20.08 -1.05 -21.27
CA GLY A 200 -18.83 -1.76 -21.08
C GLY A 200 -17.59 -0.88 -21.20
N CYS A 201 -16.80 -0.84 -20.14
CA CYS A 201 -15.33 -0.83 -20.14
C CYS A 201 -14.86 -1.21 -18.72
N TYR A 202 -13.82 -2.04 -18.68
CA TYR A 202 -13.27 -2.73 -17.51
C TYR A 202 -13.21 -1.91 -16.21
N PHE A 203 -14.00 -2.34 -15.23
CA PHE A 203 -13.96 -1.92 -13.84
C PHE A 203 -14.11 -3.17 -12.98
N VAL A 204 -13.06 -3.56 -12.25
CA VAL A 204 -13.26 -4.39 -11.06
C VAL A 204 -13.83 -3.42 -10.04
N GLY A 205 -15.13 -3.54 -9.79
CA GLY A 205 -16.02 -2.46 -9.38
C GLY A 205 -15.59 -1.60 -8.19
N LYS A 206 -16.03 -0.34 -8.22
CA LYS A 206 -16.39 0.58 -7.10
C LYS A 206 -15.51 0.63 -5.82
N PHE A 207 -14.33 0.04 -5.82
CA PHE A 207 -13.45 0.00 -4.66
C PHE A 207 -12.08 0.57 -5.01
N LEU A 208 -11.72 1.62 -4.29
CA LEU A 208 -10.43 2.26 -4.39
C LEU A 208 -9.37 1.41 -3.69
N PHE A 209 -8.43 0.88 -4.46
CA PHE A 209 -7.19 0.32 -3.94
C PHE A 209 -6.25 1.45 -3.57
N PHE A 210 -6.00 1.63 -2.27
CA PHE A 210 -4.95 2.51 -1.77
C PHE A 210 -3.72 1.67 -1.51
N PHE A 211 -2.76 1.71 -2.45
CA PHE A 211 -1.37 1.47 -2.08
C PHE A 211 -0.88 2.73 -1.38
N SER A 212 -1.19 2.87 -0.09
CA SER A 212 -0.32 3.68 0.74
C SER A 212 1.05 2.99 0.68
N PRO A 213 2.17 3.70 0.42
CA PRO A 213 3.46 3.13 0.76
C PRO A 213 3.34 2.63 2.20
N MET A 214 3.91 1.46 2.51
CA MET A 214 4.10 1.07 3.91
C MET A 214 5.15 2.02 4.52
N SER A 215 4.84 3.32 4.60
CA SER A 215 5.46 4.28 5.48
C SER A 215 4.67 4.20 6.77
N GLY A 216 5.33 3.70 7.81
CA GLY A 216 4.82 3.74 9.16
C GLY A 216 4.64 5.20 9.60
N HIS A 217 3.53 5.82 9.23
CA HIS A 217 3.04 7.00 9.94
C HIS A 217 2.46 6.49 11.25
N GLY A 218 3.36 6.34 12.22
CA GLY A 218 2.99 6.06 13.59
C GLY A 218 1.96 7.11 14.04
N LEU A 219 0.83 6.62 14.54
CA LEU A 219 -0.05 7.36 15.42
C LEU A 219 0.82 8.05 16.48
N ARG A 220 0.90 9.38 16.44
CA ARG A 220 1.45 10.16 17.54
C ARG A 220 0.29 10.83 18.23
N SER A 221 0.13 10.44 19.49
CA SER A 221 -0.69 11.10 20.50
C SER A 221 -0.54 12.61 20.40
N ILE A 222 -1.69 13.27 20.25
CA ILE A 222 -1.81 14.71 20.43
C ILE A 222 -1.96 14.89 21.95
N TRP A 223 -0.95 15.49 22.59
CA TRP A 223 -1.11 16.12 23.89
C TRP A 223 -1.80 17.47 23.70
#